data_AF-E6Q5S2-F1
#
_entry.id   AF-E6Q5S2-F1
#
_cell.length_a   1.000
_cell.length_b   1.000
_cell.length_c   1.000
_cell.angle_alpha   90.00
_cell.angle_beta   90.00
_cell.angle_gamma   90.00
#
_symmetry.space_group_name_H-M   'P 1'
#
loop_
_entity.id
_entity.type
_entity.pdbx_description
1 polymer ?
#
loop_
_entity_poly.entity_id
_entity_poly.type
_entity_poly.pdbx_seq_one_letter_code
_entity_poly.pdbx_strand_id
1 'polypeptide(L)'
;MVESGEVCRIADSPRIAIMVKYMLCKINPHKRNVWLDWCNVLMTVSRDEAMETLVEEDLLREMCLIYGQGEDSYVLYRHESLPGKEKKPANMGRALNRKHFEVFRECLTPIDPQTVGYDIVVTPRSE
;
A
#
# COMPACT_ATOMS: atom_id res chain seq x y z
N MET A 1 -26.87 -2.51 9.62
CA MET A 1 -26.07 -2.11 10.80
C MET A 1 -24.88 -3.05 10.86
N VAL A 2 -23.73 -2.61 10.37
CA VAL A 2 -22.46 -3.33 10.49
C VAL A 2 -21.41 -2.27 10.81
N GLU A 3 -20.62 -2.55 11.83
CA GLU A 3 -19.77 -1.61 12.55
C GLU A 3 -18.65 -1.04 11.68
N SER A 4 -18.63 0.28 11.65
CA SER A 4 -17.51 1.11 11.19
C SER A 4 -16.30 0.93 12.10
N GLY A 5 -15.15 0.60 11.52
CA GLY A 5 -13.80 0.80 12.08
C GLY A 5 -13.55 0.33 13.51
N GLU A 6 -12.78 -0.75 13.67
CA GLU A 6 -12.31 -1.16 15.00
C GLU A 6 -11.43 -0.08 15.62
N VAL A 7 -11.93 0.54 16.70
CA VAL A 7 -11.21 1.52 17.52
C VAL A 7 -10.50 0.77 18.64
N CYS A 8 -9.19 0.55 18.51
CA CYS A 8 -8.39 0.06 19.63
C CYS A 8 -8.06 1.23 20.57
N ARG A 9 -8.63 1.20 21.78
CA ARG A 9 -8.29 2.14 22.86
C ARG A 9 -6.98 1.65 23.51
N ILE A 10 -5.87 2.32 23.22
CA ILE A 10 -4.67 2.17 24.03
C ILE A 10 -4.98 2.81 25.38
N ALA A 11 -4.90 2.03 26.46
CA ALA A 11 -5.09 2.53 27.81
C ALA A 11 -4.20 3.77 28.01
N ASP A 12 -4.82 4.86 28.46
CA ASP A 12 -4.18 6.09 28.97
C ASP A 12 -3.85 7.24 27.99
N SER A 13 -4.40 7.31 26.78
CA SER A 13 -4.36 8.56 25.99
C SER A 13 -5.53 8.70 25.00
N PRO A 14 -6.16 9.88 24.85
CA PRO A 14 -7.19 10.13 23.83
C PRO A 14 -6.54 10.34 22.45
N ARG A 15 -5.63 9.44 22.06
CA ARG A 15 -5.07 9.42 20.72
C ARG A 15 -5.94 8.49 19.90
N ILE A 16 -6.70 9.05 18.97
CA ILE A 16 -7.32 8.28 17.89
C ILE A 16 -6.16 7.71 17.06
N ALA A 17 -5.83 6.45 17.27
CA ALA A 17 -4.92 5.75 16.39
C ALA A 17 -5.70 5.40 15.13
N ILE A 18 -5.45 6.13 14.03
CA ILE A 18 -5.87 5.66 12.71
C ILE A 18 -5.00 4.44 12.43
N MET A 19 -5.56 3.25 12.57
CA MET A 19 -4.88 2.00 12.24
C MET A 19 -4.79 1.86 10.73
N VAL A 20 -3.75 2.44 10.14
CA VAL A 20 -3.45 2.23 8.71
C VAL A 20 -2.86 0.85 8.56
N LYS A 21 -3.55 -0.02 7.82
CA LYS A 21 -3.10 -1.38 7.53
C LYS A 21 -2.16 -1.36 6.32
N TYR A 22 -0.98 -1.94 6.50
CA TYR A 22 -0.06 -2.21 5.39
C TYR A 22 -0.02 -3.70 5.10
N MET A 23 0.03 -4.05 3.81
CA MET A 23 0.43 -5.38 3.36
C MET A 23 1.96 -5.41 3.27
N LEU A 24 2.56 -6.38 3.94
CA LEU A 24 4.00 -6.61 3.89
C LEU A 24 4.33 -7.70 2.87
N CYS A 25 5.15 -7.36 1.88
CA CYS A 25 5.64 -8.29 0.87
C CYS A 25 7.16 -8.38 0.91
N LYS A 26 7.69 -9.59 0.71
CA LYS A 26 9.09 -9.80 0.33
C LYS A 26 9.22 -9.63 -1.19
N ILE A 27 10.27 -8.95 -1.63
CA ILE A 27 10.62 -8.89 -3.04
C ILE A 27 11.31 -10.20 -3.41
N ASN A 28 10.85 -10.83 -4.48
CA ASN A 28 11.40 -12.08 -4.98
C ASN A 28 12.87 -11.92 -5.41
N PRO A 29 13.70 -12.99 -5.30
CA PRO A 29 15.10 -12.95 -5.71
C PRO A 29 15.26 -12.40 -7.14
N HIS A 30 16.22 -11.49 -7.30
CA HIS A 30 16.54 -10.82 -8.57
C HIS A 30 15.41 -9.96 -9.18
N LYS A 31 14.29 -9.72 -8.49
CA LYS A 31 13.16 -8.92 -9.00
C LYS A 31 13.13 -7.47 -8.51
N ARG A 32 14.07 -7.05 -7.67
CA ARG A 32 14.12 -5.69 -7.10
C ARG A 32 14.14 -4.61 -8.18
N ASN A 33 15.01 -4.73 -9.18
CA ASN A 33 15.11 -3.73 -10.24
C ASN A 33 13.84 -3.71 -11.10
N VAL A 34 13.27 -4.87 -11.43
CA VAL A 34 12.01 -4.97 -12.17
C VAL A 34 10.87 -4.24 -11.43
N TRP A 35 10.78 -4.41 -10.11
CA TRP A 35 9.79 -3.71 -9.30
C TRP A 35 10.05 -2.19 -9.27
N LEU A 36 11.30 -1.77 -9.05
CA LEU A 36 11.67 -0.35 -9.01
C LEU A 36 11.40 0.35 -10.35
N ASP A 37 11.77 -0.29 -11.46
CA ASP A 37 11.54 0.23 -12.80
C ASP A 37 10.04 0.37 -13.08
N TRP A 38 9.24 -0.61 -12.65
CA TRP A 38 7.79 -0.53 -12.77
C TRP A 38 7.19 0.60 -11.94
N CYS A 39 7.60 0.75 -10.68
CA CYS A 39 7.19 1.90 -9.86
C CYS A 39 7.58 3.22 -10.53
N ASN A 40 8.77 3.30 -11.14
CA ASN A 40 9.19 4.49 -11.86
C ASN A 40 8.32 4.76 -13.09
N VAL A 41 7.95 3.73 -13.86
CA VAL A 41 7.02 3.86 -15.00
C VAL A 41 5.68 4.42 -14.55
N LEU A 42 5.09 3.90 -13.47
CA LEU A 42 3.83 4.41 -12.92
C LEU A 42 3.92 5.86 -12.46
N MET A 43 5.07 6.27 -11.92
CA MET A 43 5.28 7.64 -11.41
C MET A 43 5.67 8.65 -12.49
N THR A 44 6.05 8.20 -13.68
CA THR A 44 6.57 9.05 -14.76
C THR A 44 5.78 8.88 -16.05
N VAL A 45 6.03 7.81 -16.80
CA VAL A 45 5.51 7.57 -18.16
C VAL A 45 4.00 7.35 -18.15
N SER A 46 3.49 6.58 -17.19
CA SER A 46 2.07 6.20 -17.10
C SER A 46 1.34 6.94 -15.99
N ARG A 47 1.87 8.08 -15.53
CA ARG A 47 1.35 8.78 -14.35
C ARG A 47 -0.12 9.17 -14.47
N ASP A 48 -0.52 9.75 -15.60
CA ASP A 48 -1.89 10.22 -15.77
C ASP A 48 -2.87 9.05 -15.85
N GLU A 49 -2.53 7.99 -16.59
CA GLU A 49 -3.33 6.77 -16.65
C GLU A 49 -3.43 6.08 -15.28
N ALA A 50 -2.34 6.06 -14.50
CA ALA A 50 -2.34 5.53 -13.14
C ALA A 50 -3.23 6.36 -12.19
N MET A 51 -3.23 7.69 -12.33
CA MET A 51 -4.13 8.55 -11.55
C MET A 51 -5.60 8.30 -11.89
N GLU A 52 -5.91 8.07 -13.16
CA GLU A 52 -7.27 7.71 -13.57
C GLU A 52 -7.72 6.38 -12.94
N THR A 53 -6.84 5.37 -12.88
CA THR A 53 -7.20 4.07 -12.27
C THR A 53 -7.47 4.23 -10.77
N LEU A 54 -6.70 5.07 -10.06
CA LEU A 54 -6.98 5.38 -8.66
C LEU A 54 -8.35 6.02 -8.47
N VAL A 55 -8.76 6.95 -9.35
CA VAL A 55 -10.08 7.58 -9.29
C VAL A 55 -11.20 6.57 -9.55
N GLU A 56 -11.04 5.69 -10.53
CA GLU A 56 -11.99 4.61 -10.82
C GLU A 56 -12.17 3.65 -9.62
N GLU A 57 -11.09 3.43 -8.88
CA GLU A 57 -11.01 2.51 -7.74
C GLU A 57 -11.42 3.16 -6.39
N ASP A 58 -11.89 4.41 -6.40
CA ASP A 58 -12.18 5.22 -5.20
C ASP A 58 -10.98 5.38 -4.25
N LEU A 59 -9.77 5.47 -4.81
CA LEU A 59 -8.53 5.67 -4.09
C LEU A 59 -8.03 7.12 -4.18
N LEU A 60 -7.57 7.64 -3.05
CA LEU A 60 -6.81 8.90 -2.96
C LEU A 60 -5.36 8.69 -3.41
N ARG A 61 -4.74 7.59 -2.96
CA ARG A 61 -3.36 7.24 -3.32
C ARG A 61 -3.07 5.77 -3.06
N GLU A 62 -2.04 5.30 -3.76
CA GLU A 62 -1.33 4.07 -3.48
C GLU A 62 0.08 4.41 -2.99
N MET A 63 0.58 3.68 -2.00
CA MET A 63 1.91 3.89 -1.44
C MET A 63 2.67 2.58 -1.35
N CYS A 64 3.91 2.63 -1.82
CA CYS A 64 4.87 1.54 -1.77
C CYS A 64 6.16 2.05 -1.12
N LEU A 65 6.46 1.56 0.08
CA LEU A 65 7.71 1.84 0.77
C LEU A 65 8.64 0.63 0.63
N ILE A 66 9.77 0.84 -0.02
CA ILE A 66 10.74 -0.21 -0.33
C ILE A 66 11.90 -0.10 0.65
N TYR A 67 12.24 -1.19 1.33
CA TYR A 67 13.33 -1.23 2.32
C TYR A 67 14.14 -2.52 2.23
N GLY A 68 15.26 -2.57 2.95
CA GLY A 68 16.22 -3.67 2.89
C GLY A 68 17.13 -3.63 1.65
N GLN A 69 17.98 -4.64 1.50
CA GLN A 69 19.08 -4.71 0.52
C GLN A 69 19.22 -6.14 -0.01
N GLY A 70 19.66 -6.28 -1.27
CA GLY A 70 19.90 -7.58 -1.90
C GLY A 70 18.66 -8.48 -1.87
N GLU A 71 18.83 -9.73 -1.43
CA GLU A 71 17.75 -10.73 -1.32
C GLU A 71 16.82 -10.48 -0.13
N ASP A 72 17.22 -9.62 0.81
CA ASP A 72 16.42 -9.19 1.96
C ASP A 72 15.79 -7.82 1.67
N SER A 73 15.06 -7.76 0.56
CA SER A 73 14.33 -6.59 0.14
C SER A 73 12.83 -6.76 0.35
N TYR A 74 12.17 -5.72 0.83
CA TYR A 74 10.78 -5.76 1.28
C TYR A 74 10.00 -4.54 0.81
N VAL A 75 8.67 -4.70 0.75
CA VAL A 75 7.71 -3.66 0.39
C VAL A 75 6.62 -3.60 1.46
N LEU A 76 6.42 -2.41 2.03
CA LEU A 76 5.17 -2.06 2.71
C LEU A 76 4.26 -1.39 1.69
N TYR A 77 3.13 -2.02 1.40
CA TYR A 77 2.19 -1.59 0.39
C TYR A 77 0.85 -1.23 1.04
N ARG A 78 0.30 -0.05 0.71
CA ARG A 78 -1.02 0.36 1.19
C ARG A 78 -1.80 1.14 0.15
N HIS A 79 -3.12 1.10 0.31
CA HIS A 79 -4.08 1.94 -0.37
C HIS A 79 -4.74 2.88 0.63
N GLU A 80 -5.04 4.09 0.19
CA GLU A 80 -5.86 5.03 0.94
C GLU A 80 -7.09 5.38 0.10
N SER A 81 -8.26 5.04 0.60
CA SER A 81 -9.54 5.32 -0.06
C SER A 81 -9.96 6.77 0.12
N LEU A 82 -10.82 7.25 -0.78
CA LEU A 82 -11.49 8.55 -0.62
C LEU A 82 -12.35 8.57 0.66
N PRO A 83 -12.52 9.73 1.32
CA PRO A 83 -13.33 9.84 2.53
C PRO A 83 -14.74 9.29 2.37
N GLY A 84 -15.13 8.36 3.26
CA GLY A 84 -16.45 7.74 3.25
C GLY A 84 -16.67 6.69 2.15
N LYS A 85 -15.62 6.29 1.43
CA LYS A 85 -15.69 5.26 0.39
C LYS A 85 -14.80 4.06 0.72
N GLU A 86 -15.24 2.89 0.29
CA GLU A 86 -14.43 1.68 0.26
C GLU A 86 -13.69 1.57 -1.08
N LYS A 87 -12.55 0.88 -1.06
CA LYS A 87 -11.81 0.59 -2.29
C LYS A 87 -12.67 -0.29 -3.21
N LYS A 88 -12.83 0.13 -4.47
CA LYS A 88 -13.42 -0.71 -5.52
C LYS A 88 -12.40 -1.69 -6.10
N PRO A 89 -12.86 -2.82 -6.67
CA PRO A 89 -11.99 -3.71 -7.42
C PRO A 89 -11.30 -2.98 -8.57
N ALA A 90 -10.06 -3.36 -8.87
CA ALA A 90 -9.32 -2.78 -9.98
C ALA A 90 -10.02 -3.02 -11.33
N ASN A 91 -10.04 -1.98 -12.17
CA ASN A 91 -10.62 -2.08 -13.51
C ASN A 91 -9.69 -2.90 -14.43
N MET A 92 -9.97 -4.19 -14.55
CA MET A 92 -9.17 -5.11 -15.38
C MET A 92 -9.34 -4.90 -16.89
N GLY A 93 -10.24 -4.01 -17.32
CA GLY A 93 -10.33 -3.53 -18.70
C GLY A 93 -9.13 -2.67 -19.11
N ARG A 94 -8.48 -1.99 -18.14
CA ARG A 94 -7.28 -1.18 -18.38
C ARG A 94 -6.03 -2.05 -18.53
N ALA A 95 -5.23 -1.79 -19.56
CA ALA A 95 -3.98 -2.50 -19.79
C ALA A 95 -2.98 -2.27 -18.66
N LEU A 96 -2.91 -1.04 -18.14
CA LEU A 96 -2.03 -0.69 -17.03
C LEU A 96 -2.34 -1.50 -15.77
N ASN A 97 -3.62 -1.65 -15.41
CA ASN A 97 -4.02 -2.45 -14.24
C ASN A 97 -3.66 -3.92 -14.40
N ARG A 98 -3.92 -4.52 -15.58
CA ARG A 98 -3.49 -5.91 -15.84
C ARG A 98 -1.98 -6.07 -15.67
N LYS A 99 -1.21 -5.15 -16.27
CA LYS A 99 0.25 -5.19 -16.17
C LYS A 99 0.73 -4.98 -14.74
N HIS A 100 0.10 -4.07 -13.99
CA HIS A 100 0.43 -3.83 -12.59
C HIS A 100 0.25 -5.08 -11.75
N PHE A 101 -0.87 -5.80 -11.91
CA PHE A 101 -1.11 -7.05 -11.20
C PHE A 101 -0.14 -8.17 -11.61
N GLU A 102 0.24 -8.25 -12.89
CA GLU A 102 1.26 -9.18 -13.36
C GLU A 102 2.62 -8.91 -12.68
N VAL A 103 3.10 -7.66 -12.74
CA VAL A 103 4.38 -7.27 -12.14
C VAL A 103 4.36 -7.43 -10.63
N PHE A 104 3.24 -7.10 -9.98
CA PHE A 104 3.04 -7.32 -8.54
C PHE A 104 3.25 -8.79 -8.18
N ARG A 105 2.57 -9.72 -8.87
CA ARG A 105 2.68 -11.17 -8.59
C ARG A 105 4.04 -11.73 -8.95
N GLU A 106 4.67 -11.21 -10.00
CA GLU A 106 6.01 -11.63 -10.42
C GLU A 106 7.08 -11.21 -9.39
N CYS A 107 6.96 -9.99 -8.86
CA CYS A 107 7.99 -9.38 -8.05
C CYS A 107 7.79 -9.56 -6.55
N LEU A 108 6.56 -9.72 -6.07
CA LEU A 108 6.23 -9.63 -4.65
C LEU A 108 5.53 -10.89 -4.14
N THR A 109 6.00 -11.38 -2.99
CA THR A 109 5.36 -12.45 -2.24
C THR A 109 4.91 -11.91 -0.88
N PRO A 110 3.60 -11.93 -0.54
CA PRO A 110 3.12 -11.57 0.79
C PRO A 110 3.79 -12.44 1.86
N ILE A 111 4.31 -11.84 2.94
CA ILE A 111 5.00 -12.59 4.01
C ILE A 111 4.01 -13.43 4.83
N ASP A 112 2.84 -12.87 5.12
CA ASP A 112 1.72 -13.57 5.78
C ASP A 112 0.48 -12.64 5.76
N PRO A 113 -0.71 -13.11 5.35
CA PRO A 113 -1.93 -12.31 5.38
C PRO A 113 -2.37 -11.86 6.78
N GLN A 114 -1.88 -12.48 7.86
CA GLN A 114 -2.15 -12.03 9.23
C GLN A 114 -1.17 -10.96 9.71
N THR A 115 -0.03 -10.79 9.03
CA THR A 115 0.96 -9.78 9.38
C THR A 115 0.54 -8.42 8.83
N VAL A 116 0.27 -7.49 9.73
CA VAL A 116 -0.16 -6.12 9.41
C VAL A 116 0.84 -5.13 10.00
N GLY A 117 1.31 -4.18 9.18
CA GLY A 117 2.10 -3.03 9.64
C GLY A 117 1.21 -1.91 10.18
N TYR A 118 1.71 -1.15 11.17
CA TYR A 118 1.06 0.03 11.73
C TYR A 118 2.06 1.20 11.81
N ASP A 119 1.59 2.42 11.53
CA ASP A 119 2.34 3.65 11.79
C ASP A 119 2.32 3.95 13.31
N ILE A 120 3.48 4.20 13.93
CA ILE A 120 3.57 4.66 15.33
C ILE A 120 3.98 6.13 15.34
N VAL A 121 3.10 7.01 15.82
CA VAL A 121 3.41 8.43 16.00
C VAL A 121 4.02 8.66 17.38
N VAL A 122 5.35 8.84 17.42
CA VAL A 122 6.07 9.20 18.64
C VAL A 122 6.14 10.73 18.73
N THR A 123 5.52 11.30 19.77
CA THR A 123 5.64 12.74 20.06
C THR A 123 6.78 12.92 21.07
N PRO A 124 7.85 13.67 20.77
CA PRO A 124 8.86 13.98 21.76
C PRO A 124 8.21 14.74 22.93
N ARG A 125 8.69 14.50 24.17
CA ARG A 125 8.27 15.31 25.32
C ARG A 125 8.81 16.73 25.11
N SER A 126 7.92 17.70 25.14
CA SER A 126 8.29 19.09 25.40
C SER A 126 8.91 19.16 26.79
N GLU A 127 10.17 19.62 26.86
CA GLU A 127 10.84 19.97 28.11
C GLU A 127 10.13 21.12 28.84
#